data_AF-A0A949UPH9-F1
#
_entry.id   AF-A0A949UPH9-F1
#
_cell.length_a   1.000
_cell.length_b   1.000
_cell.length_c   1.000
_cell.angle_alpha   90.00
_cell.angle_beta   90.00
_cell.angle_gamma   90.00
#
_symmetry.space_group_name_H-M   'P 1'
#
loop_
_entity.id
_entity.type
_entity.pdbx_description
1 polymer ?
#
loop_
_entity_poly.entity_id
_entity_poly.type
_entity_poly.pdbx_seq_one_letter_code
_entity_poly.pdbx_strand_id
1 'polypeptide(L)'
;LLLPLSYFEFNYFNTNFPDKTSFLPVFHGNEKVDQLDGNGNYALYHGDLTTSDNVKSVRFLISIFSELNFPFYIAGSKISSSLKKEISHYNNIHFEALGEDNLILDELLKNAQINILHSNQQSGTKLKVFNSLFKGRHCIVNKNITDDDKLLSLCYVAETKEEYIEAIKNCFNKDYILDQKRKDLLLDYSPIKLAEKLIDLLNQKL
;
A
#
# COMPACT_ATOMS: atom_id res chain seq x y z
N LEU A 1 -0.01 -8.92 -28.09
CA LEU A 1 -0.56 -8.09 -27.00
C LEU A 1 0.54 -7.84 -25.97
N LEU A 2 0.80 -6.59 -25.63
CA LEU A 2 1.70 -6.14 -24.58
C LEU A 2 0.83 -5.62 -23.43
N LEU A 3 1.08 -6.11 -22.21
CA LEU A 3 0.37 -5.74 -20.98
C LEU A 3 1.38 -5.18 -19.97
N PRO A 4 1.68 -3.87 -20.03
CA PRO A 4 2.65 -3.24 -19.14
C PRO A 4 2.14 -3.21 -17.69
N LEU A 5 3.05 -3.24 -16.71
CA LEU A 5 2.72 -3.33 -15.29
C LEU A 5 2.55 -1.97 -14.61
N SER A 6 2.84 -0.89 -15.33
CA SER A 6 2.78 0.50 -14.85
C SER A 6 2.23 1.43 -15.93
N TYR A 7 1.65 2.56 -15.51
CA TYR A 7 1.23 3.62 -16.44
C TYR A 7 2.42 4.24 -17.15
N PHE A 8 3.58 4.32 -16.49
CA PHE A 8 4.82 4.76 -17.10
C PHE A 8 5.20 3.88 -18.31
N GLU A 9 5.27 2.56 -18.14
CA GLU A 9 5.57 1.63 -19.23
C GLU A 9 4.45 1.61 -20.27
N PHE A 10 3.19 1.71 -19.84
CA PHE A 10 2.06 1.81 -20.77
C PHE A 10 2.19 3.01 -21.70
N ASN A 11 2.51 4.19 -21.18
CA ASN A 11 2.69 5.39 -22.00
C ASN A 11 3.82 5.21 -23.03
N TYR A 12 4.94 4.60 -22.61
CA TYR A 12 6.04 4.27 -23.52
C TYR A 12 5.64 3.29 -24.61
N PHE A 13 5.08 2.13 -24.26
CA PHE A 13 4.71 1.10 -25.23
C PHE A 13 3.51 1.49 -26.09
N ASN A 14 2.57 2.28 -25.57
CA ASN A 14 1.43 2.77 -26.35
C ASN A 14 1.86 3.80 -27.38
N THR A 15 2.89 4.59 -27.09
CA THR A 15 3.50 5.51 -28.07
C THR A 15 4.22 4.76 -29.19
N ASN A 16 4.97 3.71 -28.86
CA ASN A 16 5.80 2.98 -29.83
C ASN A 16 5.07 1.83 -30.56
N PHE A 17 4.05 1.25 -29.94
CA PHE A 17 3.29 0.09 -30.42
C PHE A 17 1.79 0.20 -30.07
N PRO A 18 1.07 1.24 -30.51
CA PRO A 18 -0.31 1.53 -30.10
C PRO A 18 -1.26 0.35 -30.37
N ASP A 19 -1.12 -0.32 -31.52
CA ASP A 19 -1.99 -1.44 -31.90
C ASP A 19 -1.72 -2.72 -31.12
N LYS A 20 -0.65 -2.78 -30.32
CA LYS A 20 -0.26 -3.98 -29.58
C LYS A 20 -0.32 -3.78 -28.08
N THR A 21 -0.50 -2.56 -27.59
CA THR A 21 -0.39 -2.22 -26.17
C THR A 21 -1.77 -2.01 -25.54
N SER A 22 -1.98 -2.56 -24.35
CA SER A 22 -3.16 -2.31 -23.53
C SER A 22 -2.77 -2.32 -22.07
N PHE A 23 -3.38 -1.47 -21.25
CA PHE A 23 -3.12 -1.45 -19.81
C PHE A 23 -4.05 -2.41 -19.09
N LEU A 24 -3.48 -3.31 -18.30
CA LEU A 24 -4.22 -4.20 -17.41
C LEU A 24 -3.50 -4.22 -16.05
N PRO A 25 -4.16 -3.76 -14.97
CA PRO A 25 -3.59 -3.84 -13.64
C PRO A 25 -3.22 -5.26 -13.21
N VAL A 26 -2.28 -5.38 -12.29
CA VAL A 26 -1.86 -6.67 -11.73
C VAL A 26 -2.99 -7.33 -10.92
N PHE A 27 -3.12 -8.65 -11.05
CA PHE A 27 -4.03 -9.43 -10.21
C PHE A 27 -3.50 -9.49 -8.77
N HIS A 28 -4.30 -9.02 -7.81
CA HIS A 28 -3.92 -8.94 -6.40
C HIS A 28 -4.70 -9.90 -5.49
N GLY A 29 -5.73 -10.58 -6.00
CA GLY A 29 -6.50 -11.60 -5.26
C GLY A 29 -7.46 -11.07 -4.18
N ASN A 30 -7.72 -9.75 -4.13
CA ASN A 30 -8.69 -9.18 -3.19
C ASN A 30 -10.04 -9.03 -3.90
N GLU A 31 -11.09 -9.65 -3.38
CA GLU A 31 -12.41 -9.68 -4.03
C GLU A 31 -13.34 -8.57 -3.56
N LYS A 32 -13.25 -8.20 -2.27
CA LYS A 32 -14.15 -7.24 -1.63
C LYS A 32 -13.40 -6.31 -0.69
N VAL A 33 -13.90 -5.09 -0.54
CA VAL A 33 -13.39 -4.13 0.44
C VAL A 33 -14.02 -4.43 1.80
N ASP A 34 -13.18 -4.63 2.81
CA ASP A 34 -13.62 -4.89 4.17
C ASP A 34 -14.30 -3.66 4.79
N GLN A 35 -15.42 -3.89 5.49
CA GLN A 35 -16.16 -2.86 6.21
C GLN A 35 -15.53 -2.68 7.60
N LEU A 36 -14.69 -1.66 7.78
CA LEU A 36 -13.87 -1.45 8.98
C LEU A 36 -14.12 -0.11 9.68
N ASP A 37 -15.37 0.37 9.62
CA ASP A 37 -15.77 1.64 10.24
C ASP A 37 -15.35 1.71 11.73
N GLY A 38 -15.05 2.92 12.19
CA GLY A 38 -14.53 3.18 13.53
C GLY A 38 -13.00 3.22 13.59
N ASN A 39 -12.44 2.77 14.71
CA ASN A 39 -11.01 2.93 15.01
C ASN A 39 -10.25 1.60 14.99
N GLY A 40 -8.99 1.67 14.58
CA GLY A 40 -7.96 0.66 14.76
C GLY A 40 -6.96 1.06 15.85
N ASN A 41 -5.95 0.22 16.02
CA ASN A 41 -5.12 0.25 17.23
C ASN A 41 -3.75 0.92 17.03
N TYR A 42 -3.22 0.86 15.81
CA TYR A 42 -1.84 1.27 15.50
C TYR A 42 -1.68 1.71 14.03
N ALA A 43 -0.54 2.32 13.73
CA ALA A 43 -0.07 2.47 12.37
C ALA A 43 0.75 1.24 11.97
N LEU A 44 0.65 0.80 10.72
CA LEU A 44 1.33 -0.38 10.20
C LEU A 44 2.18 -0.01 8.99
N TYR A 45 3.43 -0.45 8.99
CA TYR A 45 4.23 -0.60 7.78
C TYR A 45 4.52 -2.08 7.58
N HIS A 46 4.42 -2.59 6.35
CA HIS A 46 4.84 -3.96 6.04
C HIS A 46 5.70 -4.05 4.77
N GLY A 47 6.65 -4.97 4.76
CA GLY A 47 7.49 -5.25 3.59
C GLY A 47 8.66 -6.19 3.85
N ASP A 48 9.37 -6.54 2.79
CA ASP A 48 10.60 -7.30 2.88
C ASP A 48 11.75 -6.41 3.38
N LEU A 49 12.05 -6.51 4.68
CA LEU A 49 13.09 -5.74 5.36
C LEU A 49 14.52 -6.22 5.05
N THR A 50 14.72 -7.10 4.06
CA THR A 50 16.03 -7.37 3.48
C THR A 50 16.42 -6.41 2.37
N THR A 51 15.44 -5.76 1.76
CA THR A 51 15.66 -4.82 0.66
C THR A 51 16.06 -3.45 1.21
N SER A 52 17.02 -2.81 0.55
CA SER A 52 17.53 -1.51 0.99
C SER A 52 16.47 -0.40 0.93
N ASP A 53 15.53 -0.45 -0.02
CA ASP A 53 14.41 0.51 -0.11
C ASP A 53 13.48 0.42 1.10
N ASN A 54 13.07 -0.79 1.48
CA ASN A 54 12.19 -0.98 2.64
C ASN A 54 12.90 -0.61 3.94
N VAL A 55 14.19 -0.95 4.11
CA VAL A 55 14.96 -0.55 5.29
C VAL A 55 15.07 0.97 5.41
N LYS A 56 15.33 1.68 4.30
CA LYS A 56 15.35 3.16 4.28
C LYS A 56 13.97 3.73 4.66
N SER A 57 12.91 3.17 4.08
CA SER A 57 11.52 3.57 4.37
C SER A 57 11.18 3.40 5.85
N VAL A 58 11.54 2.26 6.44
CA VAL A 58 11.31 2.02 7.88
C VAL A 58 12.10 2.99 8.74
N ARG A 59 13.38 3.26 8.44
CA ARG A 59 14.16 4.22 9.23
C ARG A 59 13.60 5.64 9.17
N PHE A 60 13.12 6.05 8.00
CA PHE A 60 12.41 7.32 7.86
C PHE A 60 11.15 7.36 8.74
N LEU A 61 10.35 6.30 8.73
CA LEU A 61 9.15 6.20 9.58
C LEU A 61 9.50 6.13 11.07
N ILE A 62 10.56 5.42 11.46
CA ILE A 62 11.05 5.42 12.86
C ILE A 62 11.40 6.85 13.29
N SER A 63 12.03 7.65 12.44
CA SER A 63 12.35 9.06 12.75
C SER A 63 11.12 9.96 12.92
N ILE A 64 9.98 9.56 12.35
CA ILE A 64 8.68 10.22 12.56
C ILE A 64 8.06 9.74 13.87
N PHE A 65 7.94 8.41 14.05
CA PHE A 65 7.32 7.81 15.22
C PHE A 65 8.14 7.96 16.51
N SER A 66 9.43 8.33 16.43
CA SER A 66 10.22 8.75 17.59
C SER A 66 9.75 10.06 18.21
N GLU A 67 9.00 10.87 17.46
CA GLU A 67 8.44 12.15 17.90
C GLU A 67 6.94 12.06 18.21
N LEU A 68 6.34 10.87 18.06
CA LEU A 68 4.91 10.63 18.24
C LEU A 68 4.69 9.55 19.30
N ASN A 69 3.60 9.68 20.07
CA ASN A 69 3.22 8.67 21.07
C ASN A 69 2.26 7.60 20.51
N PHE A 70 2.01 7.59 19.20
CA PHE A 70 1.12 6.61 18.57
C PHE A 70 1.83 5.26 18.38
N PRO A 71 1.12 4.13 18.61
CA PRO A 71 1.68 2.80 18.35
C PRO A 71 1.97 2.59 16.86
N PHE A 72 3.16 2.06 16.56
CA PHE A 72 3.64 1.80 15.21
C PHE A 72 4.19 0.38 15.11
N TYR A 73 3.61 -0.41 14.21
CA TYR A 73 4.00 -1.78 13.95
C TYR A 73 4.74 -1.86 12.61
N ILE A 74 5.89 -2.50 12.62
CA ILE A 74 6.69 -2.83 11.45
C ILE A 74 6.59 -4.34 11.24
N ALA A 75 6.02 -4.77 10.13
CA ALA A 75 5.82 -6.19 9.83
C ALA A 75 6.71 -6.66 8.67
N GLY A 76 7.33 -7.82 8.84
CA GLY A 76 8.13 -8.47 7.80
C GLY A 76 8.52 -9.88 8.19
N SER A 77 8.98 -10.69 7.24
CA SER A 77 9.41 -12.07 7.51
C SER A 77 10.62 -12.15 8.46
N LYS A 78 11.51 -11.15 8.39
CA LYS A 78 12.67 -11.02 9.25
C LYS A 78 13.11 -9.57 9.38
N ILE A 79 13.88 -9.29 10.43
CA ILE A 79 14.46 -7.98 10.71
C ILE A 79 15.95 -8.10 11.00
N SER A 80 16.74 -7.12 10.56
CA SER A 80 18.18 -7.08 10.88
C SER A 80 18.41 -6.74 12.36
N SER A 81 19.53 -7.22 12.92
CA SER A 81 19.92 -6.90 14.30
C SER A 81 20.08 -5.41 14.54
N SER A 82 20.61 -4.67 13.56
CA SER A 82 20.73 -3.21 13.60
C SER A 82 19.36 -2.54 13.75
N LEU A 83 18.39 -2.91 12.93
CA LEU A 83 17.06 -2.30 12.98
C LEU A 83 16.28 -2.72 14.23
N LYS A 84 16.44 -3.96 14.69
CA LYS A 84 15.87 -4.43 15.96
C LYS A 84 16.41 -3.63 17.15
N LYS A 85 17.72 -3.36 17.18
CA LYS A 85 18.34 -2.51 18.20
C LYS A 85 17.81 -1.08 18.12
N GLU A 86 17.67 -0.52 16.92
CA GLU A 86 17.12 0.82 16.70
C GLU A 86 15.72 0.96 17.29
N ILE A 87 14.81 0.03 16.96
CA ILE A 87 13.43 0.00 17.46
C ILE A 87 13.36 -0.11 18.99
N SER A 88 14.26 -0.86 19.62
CA SER A 88 14.24 -1.06 21.09
C SER A 88 14.44 0.20 21.94
N HIS A 89 14.82 1.34 21.32
CA HIS A 89 14.89 2.63 22.02
C HIS A 89 13.52 3.29 22.19
N TYR A 90 12.48 2.78 21.52
CA TYR A 90 11.16 3.41 21.47
C TYR A 90 10.09 2.44 21.97
N ASN A 91 9.30 2.86 22.96
CA ASN A 91 8.26 2.01 23.56
C ASN A 91 7.01 1.87 22.69
N ASN A 92 6.82 2.75 21.72
CA ASN A 92 5.66 2.80 20.82
C ASN A 92 5.94 2.14 19.46
N ILE A 93 7.15 1.63 19.21
CA ILE A 93 7.51 0.99 17.95
C ILE A 93 7.73 -0.50 18.19
N HIS A 94 7.04 -1.32 17.41
CA HIS A 94 7.03 -2.77 17.55
C HIS A 94 7.37 -3.43 16.22
N PHE A 95 8.03 -4.59 16.29
CA PHE A 95 8.24 -5.45 15.13
C PHE A 95 7.39 -6.70 15.27
N GLU A 96 6.65 -7.02 14.22
CA GLU A 96 5.86 -8.25 14.12
C GLU A 96 6.41 -9.14 13.01
N ALA A 97 6.69 -10.41 13.35
CA ALA A 97 7.22 -11.36 12.38
C ALA A 97 6.07 -11.96 11.57
N LEU A 98 6.17 -11.90 10.24
CA LEU A 98 5.21 -12.54 9.36
C LEU A 98 5.57 -14.02 9.15
N GLY A 99 4.56 -14.89 9.20
CA GLY A 99 4.67 -16.30 8.85
C GLY A 99 4.71 -16.54 7.33
N GLU A 100 4.65 -17.81 6.93
CA GLU A 100 4.56 -18.20 5.52
C GLU A 100 3.17 -17.92 4.91
N ASP A 101 2.13 -17.95 5.74
CA ASP A 101 0.78 -17.57 5.33
C ASP A 101 0.51 -16.06 5.49
N ASN A 102 -0.62 -15.60 4.94
CA ASN A 102 -1.04 -14.21 5.02
C ASN A 102 -1.93 -13.91 6.24
N LEU A 103 -2.16 -14.85 7.16
CA LEU A 103 -3.15 -14.67 8.23
C LEU A 103 -2.75 -13.53 9.18
N ILE A 104 -1.49 -13.50 9.60
CA ILE A 104 -0.95 -12.45 10.48
C ILE A 104 -0.99 -11.09 9.77
N LEU A 105 -0.60 -11.03 8.49
CA LEU A 105 -0.63 -9.78 7.75
C LEU A 105 -2.06 -9.26 7.58
N ASP A 106 -3.02 -10.13 7.29
CA ASP A 106 -4.42 -9.75 7.14
C ASP A 106 -5.02 -9.24 8.45
N GLU A 107 -4.70 -9.88 9.58
CA GLU A 107 -5.06 -9.38 10.90
C GLU A 107 -4.43 -8.00 11.17
N LEU A 108 -3.15 -7.85 10.83
CA LEU A 108 -2.44 -6.60 11.04
C LEU A 108 -3.06 -5.45 10.23
N LEU A 109 -3.33 -5.67 8.94
CA LEU A 109 -3.96 -4.70 8.03
C LEU A 109 -5.34 -4.28 8.54
N LYS A 110 -6.14 -5.26 8.97
CA LYS A 110 -7.50 -5.06 9.47
C LYS A 110 -7.54 -4.28 10.78
N ASN A 111 -6.61 -4.55 11.68
CA ASN A 111 -6.58 -3.92 13.01
C ASN A 111 -5.81 -2.59 13.04
N ALA A 112 -5.06 -2.26 12.00
CA ALA A 112 -4.41 -0.97 11.86
C ALA A 112 -5.43 0.18 11.71
N GLN A 113 -5.20 1.29 12.40
CA GLN A 113 -5.86 2.56 12.10
C GLN A 113 -5.34 3.13 10.79
N ILE A 114 -4.03 2.97 10.56
CA ILE A 114 -3.32 3.54 9.42
C ILE A 114 -2.42 2.48 8.80
N ASN A 115 -2.55 2.27 7.50
CA ASN A 115 -1.61 1.49 6.71
C ASN A 115 -0.68 2.47 5.97
N ILE A 116 0.57 2.55 6.40
CA ILE A 116 1.56 3.47 5.85
C ILE A 116 2.39 2.75 4.78
N LEU A 117 2.38 3.30 3.57
CA LEU A 117 3.09 2.77 2.41
C LEU A 117 4.07 3.82 1.89
N HIS A 118 5.32 3.69 2.27
CA HIS A 118 6.40 4.55 1.79
C HIS A 118 7.35 3.77 0.88
N SER A 119 7.90 4.45 -0.13
CA SER A 119 8.98 3.92 -0.97
C SER A 119 9.86 5.03 -1.54
N ASN A 120 11.16 4.77 -1.69
CA ASN A 120 12.11 5.69 -2.31
C ASN A 120 12.29 5.40 -3.80
N GLN A 121 11.60 4.40 -4.34
CA GLN A 121 11.70 4.00 -5.75
C GLN A 121 10.33 4.02 -6.41
N GLN A 122 10.24 4.75 -7.52
CA GLN A 122 9.08 4.73 -8.41
C GLN A 122 9.20 3.52 -9.35
N SER A 123 8.35 2.50 -9.14
CA SER A 123 8.40 1.23 -9.89
C SER A 123 7.00 0.72 -10.27
N GLY A 124 6.09 1.64 -10.59
CA GLY A 124 4.68 1.34 -10.82
C GLY A 124 3.91 1.08 -9.52
N THR A 125 2.71 0.50 -9.66
CA THR A 125 1.83 0.22 -8.52
C THR A 125 2.29 -1.00 -7.74
N LYS A 126 2.69 -0.79 -6.49
CA LYS A 126 3.10 -1.88 -5.61
C LYS A 126 1.88 -2.66 -5.09
N LEU A 127 1.94 -4.00 -5.09
CA LEU A 127 0.84 -4.87 -4.65
C LEU A 127 0.30 -4.56 -3.24
N LYS A 128 1.17 -4.10 -2.33
CA LYS A 128 0.78 -3.68 -0.97
C LYS A 128 -0.24 -2.54 -0.94
N VAL A 129 -0.32 -1.71 -1.99
CA VAL A 129 -1.36 -0.68 -2.13
C VAL A 129 -2.75 -1.32 -2.16
N PHE A 130 -2.93 -2.38 -2.94
CA PHE A 130 -4.21 -3.08 -3.01
C PHE A 130 -4.56 -3.75 -1.68
N ASN A 131 -3.62 -4.43 -1.03
CA ASN A 131 -3.92 -5.09 0.25
C ASN A 131 -4.36 -4.07 1.31
N SER A 132 -3.66 -2.95 1.44
CA SER A 132 -4.05 -1.87 2.36
C SER A 132 -5.40 -1.23 1.98
N LEU A 133 -5.66 -1.01 0.69
CA LEU A 133 -6.91 -0.41 0.21
C LEU A 133 -8.11 -1.36 0.25
N PHE A 134 -7.92 -2.67 0.19
CA PHE A 134 -9.03 -3.63 0.31
C PHE A 134 -9.28 -4.06 1.76
N LYS A 135 -8.23 -4.23 2.57
CA LYS A 135 -8.31 -4.87 3.89
C LYS A 135 -8.06 -3.92 5.07
N GLY A 136 -7.71 -2.67 4.80
CA GLY A 136 -7.31 -1.70 5.82
C GLY A 136 -8.23 -0.48 5.94
N ARG A 137 -7.97 0.35 6.96
CA ARG A 137 -8.62 1.65 7.17
C ARG A 137 -7.93 2.76 6.37
N HIS A 138 -7.39 3.78 7.03
CA HIS A 138 -6.69 4.88 6.37
C HIS A 138 -5.40 4.39 5.72
N CYS A 139 -5.06 4.95 4.56
CA CYS A 139 -3.79 4.71 3.90
C CYS A 139 -3.02 6.03 3.80
N ILE A 140 -1.79 6.08 4.30
CA ILE A 140 -0.87 7.19 4.08
C ILE A 140 0.23 6.71 3.15
N VAL A 141 0.45 7.44 2.06
CA VAL A 141 1.40 7.04 1.01
C VAL A 141 2.28 8.20 0.56
N ASN A 142 3.40 7.90 -0.07
CA ASN A 142 4.07 8.87 -0.94
C ASN A 142 3.84 8.53 -2.42
N LYS A 143 4.11 9.50 -3.30
CA LYS A 143 3.89 9.44 -4.76
C LYS A 143 4.67 8.32 -5.45
N ASN A 144 5.73 7.78 -4.83
CA ASN A 144 6.49 6.68 -5.41
C ASN A 144 5.80 5.31 -5.27
N ILE A 145 4.70 5.21 -4.50
CA ILE A 145 4.06 3.91 -4.25
C ILE A 145 3.25 3.39 -5.43
N THR A 146 2.68 4.29 -6.24
CA THR A 146 1.83 4.02 -7.38
C THR A 146 1.85 5.21 -8.33
N ASP A 147 1.78 4.92 -9.62
CA ASP A 147 1.59 5.88 -10.70
C ASP A 147 0.12 5.95 -11.16
N ASP A 148 -0.78 5.36 -10.39
CA ASP A 148 -2.22 5.41 -10.60
C ASP A 148 -2.88 6.49 -9.72
N ASP A 149 -3.19 7.63 -10.34
CA ASP A 149 -3.85 8.75 -9.66
C ASP A 149 -5.20 8.37 -9.03
N LYS A 150 -5.89 7.36 -9.58
CA LYS A 150 -7.16 6.88 -9.01
C LYS A 150 -6.93 6.28 -7.64
N LEU A 151 -5.90 5.44 -7.50
CA LEU A 151 -5.51 4.84 -6.22
C LEU A 151 -4.96 5.89 -5.24
N LEU A 152 -4.15 6.86 -5.71
CA LEU A 152 -3.69 7.97 -4.87
C LEU A 152 -4.86 8.78 -4.30
N SER A 153 -5.94 8.95 -5.06
CA SER A 153 -7.13 9.70 -4.64
C SER A 153 -7.93 9.05 -3.50
N LEU A 154 -7.56 7.82 -3.10
CA LEU A 154 -8.12 7.09 -1.95
C LEU A 154 -7.24 7.17 -0.70
N CYS A 155 -6.06 7.78 -0.80
CA CYS A 155 -5.04 7.84 0.24
C CYS A 155 -4.79 9.28 0.72
N TYR A 156 -4.19 9.41 1.89
CA TYR A 156 -3.49 10.62 2.29
C TYR A 156 -2.10 10.58 1.66
N VAL A 157 -1.74 11.61 0.89
CA VAL A 157 -0.43 11.69 0.23
C VAL A 157 0.49 12.61 1.05
N ALA A 158 1.67 12.11 1.41
CA ALA A 158 2.69 12.83 2.16
C ALA A 158 4.10 12.53 1.61
N GLU A 159 4.88 13.59 1.42
CA GLU A 159 6.26 13.57 0.89
C GLU A 159 7.29 14.05 1.92
N THR A 160 6.88 14.89 2.87
CA THR A 160 7.78 15.44 3.91
C THR A 160 7.47 14.86 5.29
N LYS A 161 8.46 14.95 6.20
CA LYS A 161 8.30 14.48 7.58
C LYS A 161 7.10 15.15 8.26
N GLU A 162 6.94 16.44 8.04
CA GLU A 162 5.88 17.28 8.60
C GLU A 162 4.50 16.86 8.08
N GLU A 163 4.39 16.59 6.77
CA GLU A 163 3.16 16.09 6.14
C GLU A 163 2.77 14.71 6.69
N TYR A 164 3.74 13.81 6.90
CA TYR A 164 3.48 12.52 7.54
C TYR A 164 2.97 12.70 8.97
N ILE A 165 3.62 13.55 9.76
CA ILE A 165 3.21 13.83 11.15
C ILE A 165 1.78 14.37 11.20
N GLU A 166 1.43 15.32 10.33
CA GLU A 166 0.09 15.89 10.23
C GLU A 166 -0.93 14.82 9.83
N ALA A 167 -0.66 14.05 8.77
CA ALA A 167 -1.56 13.00 8.30
C ALA A 167 -1.77 11.90 9.36
N ILE A 168 -0.71 11.49 10.07
CA ILE A 168 -0.79 10.51 11.15
C ILE A 168 -1.69 11.02 12.29
N LYS A 169 -1.45 12.25 12.77
CA LYS A 169 -2.28 12.86 13.83
C LYS A 169 -3.74 12.97 13.41
N ASN A 170 -4.00 13.41 12.19
CA ASN A 170 -5.36 13.54 11.65
C ASN A 170 -6.05 12.18 11.57
N CYS A 171 -5.37 11.14 11.09
CA CYS A 171 -5.95 9.80 10.95
C CYS A 171 -6.20 9.14 12.32
N PHE A 172 -5.35 9.33 13.32
CA PHE A 172 -5.61 8.78 14.66
C PHE A 172 -6.71 9.51 15.44
N ASN A 173 -6.99 10.78 15.12
CA ASN A 173 -8.03 11.59 15.76
C ASN A 173 -9.37 11.56 14.99
N LYS A 174 -9.47 10.75 13.94
CA LYS A 174 -10.66 10.67 13.08
C LYS A 174 -11.07 9.22 12.91
N ASP A 175 -12.35 8.95 13.16
CA ASP A 175 -12.93 7.65 12.87
C ASP A 175 -12.84 7.35 11.37
N TYR A 176 -12.46 6.12 11.05
CA TYR A 176 -12.54 5.64 9.68
C TYR A 176 -14.00 5.41 9.32
N ILE A 177 -14.39 5.90 8.15
CA ILE A 177 -15.68 5.61 7.54
C ILE A 177 -15.38 5.18 6.11
N LEU A 178 -15.81 3.98 5.74
CA LEU A 178 -15.64 3.49 4.39
C LEU A 178 -16.53 4.26 3.43
N ASP A 179 -15.90 5.09 2.60
CA ASP A 179 -16.54 5.82 1.52
C ASP A 179 -16.95 4.88 0.37
N GLN A 180 -18.14 5.11 -0.18
CA GLN A 180 -18.63 4.45 -1.39
C GLN A 180 -17.67 4.65 -2.58
N LYS A 181 -17.02 5.82 -2.69
CA LYS A 181 -15.98 6.08 -3.70
C LYS A 181 -14.90 5.01 -3.70
N ARG A 182 -14.45 4.57 -2.52
CA ARG A 182 -13.43 3.53 -2.38
C ARG A 182 -13.93 2.18 -2.86
N LYS A 183 -15.18 1.82 -2.53
CA LYS A 183 -15.80 0.58 -3.01
C LYS A 183 -15.89 0.56 -4.53
N ASP A 184 -16.48 1.61 -5.10
CA ASP A 184 -16.75 1.69 -6.54
C ASP A 184 -15.46 1.67 -7.36
N LEU A 185 -14.45 2.44 -6.92
CA LEU A 185 -13.17 2.50 -7.60
C LEU A 185 -12.43 1.16 -7.54
N LEU A 186 -12.42 0.49 -6.39
CA LEU A 186 -11.69 -0.77 -6.22
C LEU A 186 -12.36 -1.96 -6.91
N LEU A 187 -13.67 -1.90 -7.19
CA LEU A 187 -14.35 -2.94 -8.00
C LEU A 187 -13.70 -3.12 -9.37
N ASP A 188 -13.21 -2.04 -10.00
CA ASP A 188 -12.54 -2.07 -11.30
C ASP A 188 -11.21 -2.84 -11.31
N TYR A 189 -10.65 -3.09 -10.12
CA TYR A 189 -9.40 -3.82 -9.90
C TYR A 189 -9.66 -5.25 -9.38
N SER A 190 -10.91 -5.61 -9.09
CA SER A 190 -11.23 -6.97 -8.63
C SER A 190 -10.78 -8.04 -9.64
N PRO A 191 -10.33 -9.23 -9.18
CA PRO A 191 -9.86 -10.29 -10.07
C PRO A 191 -10.86 -10.66 -11.18
N ILE A 192 -12.16 -10.68 -10.87
CA ILE A 192 -13.20 -10.97 -11.85
C ILE A 192 -13.26 -9.88 -12.93
N LYS A 193 -13.26 -8.60 -12.55
CA LYS A 193 -13.24 -7.49 -13.52
C LYS A 193 -11.98 -7.44 -14.36
N LEU A 194 -10.83 -7.76 -13.77
CA LEU A 194 -9.58 -7.86 -14.53
C LEU A 194 -9.58 -9.06 -15.49
N ALA A 195 -10.18 -10.19 -15.11
CA ALA A 195 -10.33 -11.35 -15.98
C ALA A 195 -11.27 -11.07 -17.17
N GLU A 196 -12.41 -10.42 -16.93
CA GLU A 196 -13.33 -9.95 -17.99
C GLU A 196 -12.59 -9.06 -18.99
N LYS A 197 -11.87 -8.03 -18.49
CA LYS A 197 -11.06 -7.13 -19.33
C LYS A 197 -10.00 -7.90 -20.14
N LEU A 198 -9.33 -8.88 -19.53
CA LEU A 198 -8.32 -9.68 -20.22
C LEU A 198 -8.93 -10.50 -21.36
N ILE A 199 -10.07 -11.15 -21.13
CA ILE A 199 -10.79 -11.91 -22.17
C ILE A 199 -11.19 -11.01 -23.32
N ASP A 200 -11.74 -9.83 -23.03
CA ASP A 200 -12.12 -8.84 -24.05
C ASP A 200 -10.92 -8.39 -24.88
N LEU A 201 -9.78 -8.12 -24.24
CA LEU A 201 -8.54 -7.74 -24.92
C LEU A 201 -8.01 -8.86 -25.82
N LEU A 202 -8.11 -10.12 -25.39
CA LEU A 202 -7.69 -11.26 -26.19
C LEU A 202 -8.59 -11.44 -27.42
N ASN A 203 -9.92 -11.33 -27.25
CA ASN A 203 -10.89 -11.46 -28.34
C ASN A 203 -10.79 -10.32 -29.38
N GLN A 204 -10.30 -9.15 -29.00
CA GLN A 204 -10.09 -8.03 -29.93
C GLN A 204 -8.80 -8.13 -30.74
N LYS A 205 -7.83 -8.94 -30.29
CA LYS A 205 -6.47 -9.00 -30.84
C LYS A 205 -6.14 -10.35 -31.51
N LEU A 206 -6.96 -11.37 -31.29
CA LEU A 206 -6.93 -12.69 -31.95
C LEU A 206 -8.06 -12.77 -32.97
#